data_AF-A0A0M3K287-F1
#
_entry.id   AF-A0A0M3K287-F1
#
_cell.length_a   1.000
_cell.length_b   1.000
_cell.length_c   1.000
_cell.angle_alpha   90.00
_cell.angle_beta   90.00
_cell.angle_gamma   90.00
#
_symmetry.space_group_name_H-M   'P 1'
#
loop_
_entity.id
_entity.type
_entity.pdbx_description
1 polymer ?
#
loop_
_entity_poly.entity_id
_entity_poly.type
_entity_poly.pdbx_seq_one_letter_code
_entity_poly.pdbx_strand_id
1 'polypeptide(L)' 'MPRLPVLVDGDCDSRFNAVKQAFRENFERGWESEGAAFAVYLNDEKVIDLWGGYADASSMRRWKWDTMTLLFSSTK' A
#
# COMPACT_ATOMS: atom_id res chain seq x y z
N MET A 1 11.92 -14.80 -11.11
CA MET A 1 12.18 -14.66 -9.66
C MET A 1 11.01 -15.25 -8.91
N PRO A 2 11.20 -15.90 -7.74
CA PRO A 2 10.08 -16.38 -6.94
C PRO A 2 9.20 -15.21 -6.52
N ARG A 3 7.89 -15.46 -6.49
CA ARG A 3 6.89 -14.47 -6.07
C ARG A 3 7.06 -14.17 -4.58
N LEU A 4 7.30 -12.91 -4.24
CA LEU A 4 7.44 -12.49 -2.84
C LEU A 4 6.10 -12.58 -2.08
N PRO A 5 6.13 -12.75 -0.74
CA PRO A 5 4.92 -12.72 0.08
C PRO A 5 4.14 -11.42 -0.10
N VAL A 6 2.81 -11.51 -0.12
CA VAL A 6 1.92 -10.35 -0.09
C VAL A 6 1.85 -9.80 1.33
N LEU A 7 2.41 -8.61 1.50
CA LEU A 7 2.45 -7.87 2.77
C LEU A 7 1.51 -6.69 2.65
N VAL A 8 0.53 -6.59 3.54
CA VAL A 8 -0.39 -5.45 3.65
C VAL A 8 -0.55 -5.15 5.14
N ASP A 9 -0.40 -3.90 5.50
CA ASP A 9 -0.46 -3.39 6.87
C ASP A 9 -1.21 -2.04 6.89
N GLY A 10 -1.49 -1.54 8.08
CA GLY A 10 -2.21 -0.29 8.30
C GLY A 10 -3.70 -0.46 8.62
N ASP A 11 -4.33 0.69 8.80
CA ASP A 11 -5.67 0.84 9.34
C ASP A 11 -6.69 1.10 8.22
N CYS A 12 -7.86 0.48 8.37
CA CYS A 12 -8.98 0.70 7.48
C CYS A 12 -10.24 0.55 8.31
N ASP A 13 -11.07 1.58 8.34
CA ASP A 13 -12.39 1.47 8.94
C ASP A 13 -13.15 0.31 8.29
N SER A 14 -13.77 -0.53 9.13
CA SER A 14 -14.56 -1.69 8.73
C SER A 14 -15.60 -1.42 7.63
N ARG A 15 -16.14 -0.19 7.57
CA ARG A 15 -17.06 0.28 6.52
C ARG A 15 -16.46 0.20 5.11
N PHE A 16 -15.13 0.25 5.00
CA PHE A 16 -14.37 0.24 3.75
C PHE A 16 -13.52 -1.03 3.56
N ASN A 17 -13.84 -2.13 4.25
CA ASN A 17 -13.11 -3.39 4.12
C ASN A 17 -12.93 -3.89 2.66
N ALA A 18 -13.88 -3.60 1.77
CA ALA A 18 -13.77 -3.91 0.36
C ALA A 18 -12.56 -3.23 -0.31
N VAL A 19 -12.19 -2.02 0.14
CA VAL A 19 -11.00 -1.30 -0.34
C VAL A 19 -9.72 -1.98 0.15
N LYS A 20 -9.66 -2.41 1.42
CA LYS A 20 -8.53 -3.18 1.95
C LYS A 20 -8.34 -4.50 1.20
N GLN A 21 -9.43 -5.17 0.82
CA GLN A 21 -9.39 -6.38 -0.02
C GLN A 21 -8.87 -6.06 -1.43
N ALA A 22 -9.41 -5.04 -2.09
CA ALA A 22 -8.94 -4.63 -3.42
C ALA A 22 -7.45 -4.25 -3.43
N PHE A 23 -6.99 -3.51 -2.42
CA PHE A 23 -5.57 -3.16 -2.26
C PHE A 23 -4.69 -4.41 -2.16
N ARG A 24 -5.11 -5.40 -1.36
CA ARG A 24 -4.42 -6.70 -1.28
C ARG A 24 -4.44 -7.45 -2.61
N GLU A 25 -5.60 -7.48 -3.28
CA GLU A 25 -5.75 -8.13 -4.58
C GLU A 25 -4.83 -7.55 -5.65
N ASN A 26 -4.51 -6.25 -5.61
CA ASN A 26 -3.58 -5.65 -6.55
C ASN A 26 -2.18 -6.30 -6.46
N PHE A 27 -1.70 -6.59 -5.25
CA PHE A 27 -0.46 -7.36 -5.06
C PHE A 27 -0.64 -8.82 -5.50
N GLU A 28 -1.76 -9.46 -5.14
CA GLU A 28 -2.07 -10.85 -5.53
C GLU A 28 -2.08 -11.06 -7.05
N ARG A 29 -2.64 -10.10 -7.79
CA ARG A 29 -2.68 -10.07 -9.25
C ARG A 29 -1.37 -9.61 -9.90
N GLY A 30 -0.43 -9.08 -9.11
CA GLY A 30 0.85 -8.58 -9.60
C GLY A 30 0.77 -7.21 -10.28
N TRP A 31 -0.28 -6.44 -10.02
CA TRP A 31 -0.40 -5.05 -10.48
C TRP A 31 0.53 -4.13 -9.69
N GLU A 32 0.65 -4.37 -8.38
CA GLU A 32 1.72 -3.78 -7.57
C GLU A 32 2.89 -4.76 -7.52
N SER A 33 3.99 -4.42 -8.22
CA SER A 33 5.17 -5.28 -8.34
C SER A 33 6.15 -5.15 -7.17
N GLU A 34 6.18 -4.00 -6.48
CA GLU A 34 7.04 -3.74 -5.33
C GLU A 34 6.23 -3.38 -4.09
N GLY A 35 5.94 -2.11 -3.90
CA GLY A 35 5.20 -1.61 -2.76
C GLY A 35 4.37 -0.38 -3.11
N ALA A 36 3.33 -0.16 -2.32
CA ALA A 36 2.38 0.92 -2.51
C ALA A 36 1.85 1.41 -1.16
N ALA A 37 1.35 2.64 -1.14
CA ALA A 37 0.62 3.22 -0.02
C ALA A 37 -0.66 3.90 -0.53
N PHE A 38 -1.73 3.85 0.27
CA PHE A 38 -3.03 4.39 -0.07
C PHE A 38 -3.73 4.94 1.18
N ALA A 39 -4.11 6.21 1.13
CA ALA A 39 -4.81 6.88 2.22
C ALA A 39 -6.07 7.58 1.70
N VAL A 40 -7.13 7.57 2.51
CA VAL A 40 -8.40 8.24 2.22
C VAL A 40 -8.85 9.04 3.44
N TYR A 41 -9.22 10.29 3.18
CA TYR A 41 -9.86 11.16 4.15
C TYR A 41 -11.34 11.35 3.80
N LEU A 42 -12.20 11.27 4.80
CA LEU A 42 -13.63 11.58 4.69
C LEU A 42 -13.98 12.56 5.80
N ASN A 43 -14.42 13.78 5.45
CA ASN A 43 -14.73 14.85 6.39
C ASN A 43 -13.58 15.10 7.39
N ASP A 44 -12.36 15.28 6.87
CA ASP A 44 -11.11 15.50 7.63
C ASP A 44 -10.65 14.34 8.54
N GLU A 45 -11.38 13.22 8.55
CA GLU A 45 -10.98 11.99 9.24
C GLU A 45 -10.25 11.04 8.29
N LYS A 46 -9.07 10.56 8.70
CA LYS A 46 -8.32 9.52 7.97
C LYS A 46 -8.98 8.16 8.20
N VAL A 47 -9.88 7.77 7.30
CA VAL A 47 -10.67 6.53 7.38
C VAL A 47 -9.95 5.32 6.79
N ILE A 48 -8.93 5.54 5.95
CA ILE A 48 -8.06 4.49 5.40
C ILE A 48 -6.62 5.01 5.40
N ASP A 49 -5.70 4.19 5.89
CA ASP A 49 -4.25 4.38 5.80
C ASP A 49 -3.58 3.02 5.66
N LEU A 50 -3.32 2.60 4.42
CA LEU A 50 -2.81 1.28 4.08
C LEU A 50 -1.45 1.41 3.40
N TRP A 51 -0.59 0.43 3.65
CA TRP A 51 0.65 0.25 2.90
C TRP A 51 0.97 -1.23 2.74
N GLY A 52 1.82 -1.55 1.76
CA GLY A 52 2.13 -2.93 1.46
C GLY A 52 3.35 -3.11 0.58
N GLY A 53 3.78 -4.37 0.51
CA GLY A 53 4.89 -4.80 -0.31
C GLY A 53 6.28 -4.38 0.20
N TYR A 54 7.17 -4.07 -0.73
CA TYR A 54 8.58 -3.79 -0.47
C TYR A 54 8.94 -2.40 -0.96
N ALA A 55 9.70 -1.67 -0.14
CA ALA A 55 10.31 -0.40 -0.53
C ALA A 55 11.59 -0.61 -1.36
N ASP A 56 12.16 -1.82 -1.30
CA ASP A 56 13.18 -2.32 -2.21
C ASP A 56 13.12 -3.85 -2.18
N ALA A 57 12.61 -4.45 -3.26
CA ALA A 57 12.45 -5.89 -3.38
C ALA A 57 13.80 -6.62 -3.50
N SER A 58 14.86 -5.96 -4.01
CA SER A 58 16.19 -6.56 -4.20
C SER A 58 16.91 -6.82 -2.87
N SER A 59 16.67 -5.97 -1.87
CA SER A 59 17.20 -6.10 -0.51
C SER A 59 16.18 -6.65 0.49
N MET A 60 14.99 -7.06 0.04
CA MET A 60 13.87 -7.50 0.89
C MET A 60 13.45 -6.47 1.95
N ARG A 61 13.70 -5.18 1.68
CA ARG A 61 13.31 -4.09 2.57
C ARG A 61 11.81 -3.84 2.43
N ARG A 62 11.06 -4.18 3.47
CA ARG A 62 9.59 -4.00 3.52
C ARG A 62 9.21 -2.52 3.47
N TRP A 63 8.06 -2.25 2.87
CA TRP A 63 7.38 -0.96 3.02
C TRP A 63 6.91 -0.79 4.47
N LYS A 64 7.06 0.42 5.00
CA LYS A 64 6.63 0.84 6.34
C LYS A 64 5.77 2.09 6.24
N TRP A 65 5.04 2.42 7.31
CA TRP A 65 4.18 3.61 7.40
C TRP A 65 4.89 4.94 7.03
N ASP A 66 6.20 5.02 7.23
CA ASP A 66 7.03 6.21 6.97
C ASP A 66 7.88 6.11 5.69
N THR A 67 7.65 5.10 4.85
CA THR A 67 8.40 4.94 3.61
C THR A 67 8.08 6.06 2.63
N MET A 68 9.10 6.87 2.31
CA MET A 68 9.00 7.92 1.30
C MET A 68 9.21 7.34 -0.11
N THR A 69 8.49 7.88 -1.08
CA THR A 69 8.65 7.58 -2.51
C THR A 69 8.70 8.86 -3.35
N LEU A 70 9.19 8.75 -4.59
CA LEU A 70 9.19 9.86 -5.54
C LEU A 70 7.77 10.08 -6.07
N LEU A 71 7.22 11.27 -5.83
CA LEU A 71 5.84 11.63 -6.21
C LEU A 71 5.71 12.18 -7.64
N PHE A 72 6.82 12.34 -8.37
CA PHE A 72 6.85 12.88 -9.74
C PHE A 72 5.98 14.13 -9.93
N SER A 73 4.96 14.07 -10.79
CA SER A 73 4.07 15.20 -11.07
C SER A 73 3.05 15.49 -9.97
N SER A 74 2.84 14.58 -9.01
CA SER A 74 1.88 14.77 -7.92
C SER A 74 2.31 15.83 -6.90
N THR A 75 3.49 16.42 -7.05
CA THR A 75 3.92 17.59 -6.26
C THR A 75 3.33 18.91 -6.77
N LYS A 76 2.73 18.92 -7.97
CA LYS A 76 2.19 20.13 -8.61
C LYS A 76 0.85 20.55 -8.02
#